data_AF-A0A7R9GK04-F1
#
_entry.id   AF-A0A7R9GK04-F1
#
_cell.length_a   1.000
_cell.length_b   1.000
_cell.length_c   1.000
_cell.angle_alpha   90.00
_cell.angle_beta   90.00
_cell.angle_gamma   90.00
#
_symmetry.space_group_name_H-M   'P 1'
#
loop_
_entity.id
_entity.type
_entity.pdbx_description
1 polymer ?
#
loop_
_entity_poly.entity_id
_entity_poly.type
_entity_poly.pdbx_seq_one_letter_code
_entity_poly.pdbx_strand_id
1 'polypeptide(L)'
;MRIHPAKDVRRCVTDYEDCFVVRSGEKHPRYESIRNGRCNWLAVEIIQLFNNTNAVDNLLDNYGANDDEKCRKIQELFASCGLSDVHKESVEYNSKEILKLLNAHVQLDGVRSVLEGILKGLMVMA
;
A
#
# COMPACT_ATOMS: atom_id res chain seq x y z
N MET A 1 15.93 8.16 -7.12
CA MET A 1 15.16 8.81 -6.03
C MET A 1 14.76 7.69 -5.07
N ARG A 2 15.30 7.65 -3.84
CA ARG A 2 14.90 6.62 -2.85
C ARG A 2 13.66 7.13 -2.13
N ILE A 3 12.56 6.41 -2.29
CA ILE A 3 11.31 6.69 -1.59
C ILE A 3 11.51 6.19 -0.16
N HIS A 4 11.42 7.09 0.82
CA HIS A 4 11.46 6.69 2.22
C HIS A 4 10.09 6.10 2.60
N PRO A 5 10.02 4.92 3.24
CA PRO A 5 8.74 4.34 3.63
C PRO A 5 8.01 5.30 4.57
N ALA A 6 6.74 5.56 4.24
CA ALA A 6 5.91 6.54 4.94
C ALA A 6 5.86 6.26 6.46
N LYS A 7 5.89 7.34 7.25
CA LYS A 7 5.84 7.31 8.73
C LYS A 7 4.49 6.85 9.30
N ASP A 8 3.51 6.51 8.45
CA ASP A 8 2.12 6.21 8.84
C ASP A 8 1.62 4.90 8.18
N VAL A 9 2.16 3.77 8.65
CA VAL A 9 2.02 2.43 8.05
C VAL A 9 0.57 1.96 7.94
N ARG A 10 -0.31 2.35 8.88
CA ARG A 10 -1.68 1.81 8.96
C ARG A 10 -2.59 2.29 7.82
N ARG A 11 -2.34 3.47 7.25
CA ARG A 11 -3.12 3.97 6.08
C ARG A 11 -2.64 3.38 4.75
N CYS A 12 -1.35 3.06 4.66
CA CYS A 12 -0.74 2.53 3.44
C CYS A 12 -1.28 1.14 3.03
N VAL A 13 -1.61 0.27 4.00
CA VAL A 13 -2.07 -1.11 3.73
C VAL A 13 -3.49 -1.12 3.16
N THR A 14 -4.44 -0.41 3.78
CA THR A 14 -5.82 -0.37 3.28
C THR A 14 -5.91 0.27 1.90
N ASP A 15 -5.12 1.33 1.67
CA ASP A 15 -5.07 2.01 0.36
C ASP A 15 -4.44 1.11 -0.71
N TYR A 16 -3.44 0.30 -0.35
CA TYR A 16 -2.85 -0.69 -1.24
C TYR A 16 -3.85 -1.81 -1.57
N GLU A 17 -4.50 -2.40 -0.57
CA GLU A 17 -5.46 -3.49 -0.75
C GLU A 17 -6.63 -3.09 -1.66
N ASP A 18 -7.19 -1.90 -1.43
CA ASP A 18 -8.28 -1.35 -2.25
C ASP A 18 -7.92 -1.26 -3.75
N CYS A 19 -6.64 -1.00 -4.03
CA CYS A 19 -6.16 -0.77 -5.38
C CYS A 19 -5.54 -2.01 -6.05
N PHE A 20 -4.93 -2.93 -5.30
CA PHE A 20 -4.11 -4.01 -5.86
C PHE A 20 -4.60 -5.43 -5.52
N VAL A 21 -5.43 -5.60 -4.49
CA VAL A 21 -5.84 -6.92 -4.04
C VAL A 21 -7.20 -7.29 -4.61
N VAL A 22 -7.27 -8.42 -5.33
CA VAL A 22 -8.52 -9.03 -5.79
C VAL A 22 -9.06 -9.93 -4.69
N ARG A 23 -10.25 -9.62 -4.17
CA ARG A 23 -10.88 -10.44 -3.12
C ARG A 23 -11.58 -11.66 -3.70
N SER A 24 -11.78 -12.66 -2.87
CA SER A 24 -12.47 -13.89 -3.27
C SER A 24 -13.85 -13.58 -3.87
N GLY A 25 -14.10 -14.07 -5.08
CA GLY A 25 -15.34 -13.83 -5.83
C GLY A 25 -15.37 -12.54 -6.66
N GLU A 26 -14.35 -11.69 -6.58
CA GLU A 26 -14.23 -10.46 -7.37
C GLU A 26 -13.35 -10.69 -8.62
N LYS A 27 -13.59 -9.94 -9.70
CA LYS A 27 -12.83 -10.05 -10.97
C LYS A 27 -11.64 -9.10 -11.04
N HIS A 28 -11.69 -8.02 -10.26
CA HIS A 28 -10.69 -6.97 -10.17
C HIS A 28 -10.76 -6.35 -8.77
N PRO A 29 -9.75 -5.57 -8.32
CA PRO A 29 -9.83 -4.82 -7.08
C PRO A 29 -11.00 -3.83 -7.09
N ARG A 30 -11.43 -3.39 -5.91
CA ARG A 30 -12.63 -2.56 -5.79
C ARG A 30 -12.44 -1.14 -6.31
N TYR A 31 -11.24 -0.61 -6.15
CA TYR A 31 -10.88 0.76 -6.52
C TYR A 31 -11.74 1.82 -5.81
N GLU A 32 -12.26 1.56 -4.61
CA GLU A 32 -13.20 2.47 -3.93
C GLU A 32 -12.59 3.86 -3.71
N SER A 33 -11.30 3.93 -3.39
CA SER A 33 -10.58 5.19 -3.19
C SER A 33 -10.44 5.97 -4.48
N ILE A 34 -10.12 5.29 -5.59
CA ILE A 34 -9.99 5.90 -6.91
C ILE A 34 -11.36 6.41 -7.38
N ARG A 35 -12.39 5.57 -7.33
CA ARG A 35 -13.75 5.89 -7.77
C ARG A 35 -14.33 7.11 -7.06
N ASN A 36 -14.10 7.19 -5.75
CA ASN A 36 -14.66 8.23 -4.91
C ASN A 36 -13.74 9.47 -4.78
N GLY A 37 -12.60 9.49 -5.48
CA GLY A 37 -11.67 10.62 -5.43
C GLY A 37 -11.07 10.83 -4.04
N ARG A 38 -10.93 9.76 -3.24
CA ARG A 38 -10.38 9.87 -1.89
C ARG A 38 -8.90 10.22 -1.96
N CYS A 39 -8.47 11.08 -1.03
CA CYS A 39 -7.06 11.33 -0.77
C CYS A 39 -6.45 10.10 -0.08
N ASN A 40 -6.00 9.14 -0.89
CA ASN A 40 -5.33 7.93 -0.43
C ASN A 40 -3.80 8.08 -0.56
N TRP A 41 -3.05 7.21 0.12
CA TRP A 41 -1.60 7.22 0.14
C TRP A 41 -1.00 7.19 -1.29
N LEU A 42 -1.53 6.34 -2.17
CA LEU A 42 -1.03 6.19 -3.55
C LEU A 42 -1.14 7.50 -4.35
N ALA A 43 -2.27 8.20 -4.29
CA ALA A 43 -2.47 9.47 -4.97
C ALA A 43 -1.55 10.57 -4.41
N VAL A 44 -1.35 10.60 -3.10
CA VAL A 44 -0.43 11.55 -2.45
C VAL A 44 1.02 11.31 -2.90
N GLU A 45 1.47 10.05 -2.97
CA GLU A 45 2.82 9.72 -3.43
C GLU A 45 3.04 10.12 -4.89
N ILE A 46 2.06 9.90 -5.78
CA ILE A 46 2.15 10.38 -7.17
C ILE A 46 2.33 11.90 -7.20
N ILE A 47 1.49 12.66 -6.49
CA ILE A 47 1.56 14.12 -6.49
C ILE A 47 2.89 14.61 -5.90
N GLN A 48 3.40 13.99 -4.83
CA GLN A 48 4.62 14.45 -4.18
C GLN A 48 5.89 14.11 -4.97
N LEU A 49 5.97 12.89 -5.51
CA LEU A 49 7.19 12.36 -6.11
C LEU A 49 7.28 12.63 -7.62
N PHE A 50 6.13 12.86 -8.28
CA PHE A 50 6.04 12.94 -9.75
C PHE A 50 5.39 14.26 -10.24
N ASN A 51 5.37 15.30 -9.40
CA ASN A 51 4.76 16.63 -9.64
C ASN A 51 5.12 17.32 -10.97
N ASN A 52 6.25 16.98 -11.59
CA ASN A 52 6.71 17.56 -12.86
C ASN A 52 6.71 16.54 -14.00
N THR A 53 5.80 15.56 -13.95
CA THR A 53 5.66 14.52 -14.96
C THR A 53 4.20 14.35 -15.36
N ASN A 54 3.98 13.73 -16.52
CA ASN A 54 2.64 13.38 -17.00
C ASN A 54 1.89 12.42 -16.06
N ALA A 55 2.53 11.85 -15.04
CA ALA A 55 1.86 11.01 -14.05
C ALA A 55 0.79 11.79 -13.28
N VAL A 56 1.05 13.05 -12.93
CA VAL A 56 0.07 13.87 -12.22
C VAL A 56 -1.09 14.26 -13.13
N ASP A 57 -0.84 14.60 -14.39
CA ASP A 57 -1.91 14.88 -15.35
C ASP A 57 -2.79 13.64 -15.56
N ASN A 58 -2.18 12.47 -15.77
CA ASN A 58 -2.93 11.21 -15.89
C ASN A 58 -3.74 10.88 -14.63
N LEU A 59 -3.21 11.19 -13.45
CA LEU A 59 -3.95 11.07 -12.19
C LEU A 59 -5.19 11.99 -12.22
N LEU A 60 -5.01 13.28 -12.50
CA LEU A 60 -6.10 14.26 -12.50
C LEU A 60 -7.20 13.96 -13.53
N ASP A 61 -6.85 13.43 -14.70
CA ASP A 61 -7.82 13.13 -15.77
C ASP A 61 -8.69 11.88 -15.51
N ASN A 62 -8.21 10.96 -14.67
CA ASN A 62 -8.82 9.64 -14.49
C ASN A 62 -9.27 9.34 -13.05
N TYR A 63 -8.77 10.05 -12.04
CA TYR A 63 -9.09 9.83 -10.64
C TYR A 63 -10.43 10.47 -10.24
N GLY A 64 -11.17 9.86 -9.31
CA GLY A 64 -12.48 10.35 -8.88
C GLY A 64 -13.63 10.05 -9.84
N ALA A 65 -13.43 9.12 -10.78
CA ALA A 65 -14.45 8.68 -11.72
C ALA A 65 -14.95 7.29 -11.34
N ASN A 66 -16.26 7.12 -11.25
CA ASN A 66 -16.87 5.79 -11.09
C ASN A 66 -16.90 5.03 -12.43
N ASP A 67 -15.72 4.75 -12.98
CA ASP A 67 -15.49 4.10 -14.26
C ASP A 67 -14.35 3.08 -14.13
N ASP A 68 -14.61 1.84 -14.52
CA ASP A 68 -13.68 0.71 -14.33
C ASP A 68 -12.41 0.85 -15.16
N GLU A 69 -12.51 1.39 -16.39
CA GLU A 69 -11.36 1.58 -17.26
C GLU A 69 -10.44 2.67 -16.71
N LYS A 70 -11.02 3.79 -16.25
CA LYS A 70 -10.27 4.86 -15.59
C LYS A 70 -9.60 4.36 -14.31
N CYS A 71 -10.31 3.56 -13.50
CA CYS A 71 -9.74 2.97 -12.30
C CYS A 71 -8.54 2.06 -12.61
N ARG A 72 -8.66 1.21 -13.65
CA ARG A 72 -7.57 0.36 -14.11
C ARG A 72 -6.37 1.19 -14.60
N LYS A 73 -6.59 2.26 -15.36
CA LYS A 73 -5.51 3.17 -15.80
C LYS A 73 -4.75 3.78 -14.62
N ILE A 74 -5.47 4.18 -13.57
CA ILE A 74 -4.86 4.69 -12.34
C ILE A 74 -4.07 3.60 -11.60
N GLN A 75 -4.61 2.38 -11.51
CA GLN A 75 -3.87 1.25 -10.92
C GLN A 75 -2.56 0.98 -11.68
N GLU A 76 -2.62 0.95 -13.02
CA GLU A 76 -1.45 0.77 -13.89
C GLU A 76 -0.44 1.91 -13.70
N LEU A 77 -0.92 3.16 -13.57
CA LEU A 77 -0.08 4.31 -13.25
C LEU A 77 0.66 4.09 -11.93
N PHE A 78 -0.04 3.74 -10.84
CA PHE A 78 0.57 3.48 -9.54
C PHE A 78 1.62 2.37 -9.61
N ALA A 79 1.34 1.29 -10.36
CA ALA A 79 2.30 0.22 -10.59
C ALA A 79 3.54 0.72 -11.37
N SER A 80 3.33 1.49 -12.44
CA SER A 80 4.42 2.02 -13.29
C SER A 80 5.34 2.99 -12.55
N CYS A 81 4.81 3.70 -11.55
CA CYS A 81 5.55 4.58 -10.67
C CYS A 81 6.26 3.82 -9.52
N GLY A 82 6.16 2.48 -9.47
CA GLY A 82 6.83 1.65 -8.48
C GLY A 82 6.16 1.64 -7.09
N LEU A 83 4.95 2.19 -6.95
CA LEU A 83 4.31 2.33 -5.64
C LEU A 83 3.90 0.98 -5.03
N SER A 84 3.65 -0.04 -5.87
CA SER A 84 3.42 -1.41 -5.39
C SER A 84 4.68 -1.98 -4.73
N ASP A 85 5.86 -1.72 -5.31
CA ASP A 85 7.12 -2.23 -4.77
C ASP A 85 7.53 -1.46 -3.50
N VAL A 86 7.32 -0.14 -3.47
CA VAL A 86 7.50 0.67 -2.25
C VAL A 86 6.67 0.14 -1.09
N HIS A 87 5.42 -0.25 -1.36
CA HIS A 87 4.56 -0.86 -0.33
C HIS A 87 5.18 -2.15 0.21
N LYS A 88 5.60 -3.06 -0.66
CA LYS A 88 6.23 -4.34 -0.27
C LYS A 88 7.50 -4.13 0.53
N GLU A 89 8.38 -3.24 0.08
CA GLU A 89 9.61 -2.89 0.79
C GLU A 89 9.31 -2.31 2.18
N SER A 90 8.28 -1.46 2.29
CA SER A 90 7.83 -0.89 3.55
C SER A 90 7.32 -1.97 4.50
N VAL A 91 6.47 -2.89 4.02
CA VAL A 91 5.95 -4.01 4.83
C VAL A 91 7.09 -4.91 5.31
N GLU A 92 8.03 -5.26 4.43
CA GLU A 92 9.18 -6.09 4.78
C GLU A 92 10.07 -5.42 5.82
N TYR A 93 10.41 -4.14 5.60
CA TYR A 93 11.24 -3.36 6.54
C TYR A 93 10.57 -3.26 7.90
N ASN A 94 9.30 -2.84 7.95
CA ASN A 94 8.56 -2.68 9.20
C ASN A 94 8.43 -4.01 9.95
N SER A 95 8.20 -5.11 9.23
CA SER A 95 8.13 -6.45 9.84
C SER A 95 9.46 -6.85 10.48
N LYS A 96 10.59 -6.59 9.81
CA LYS A 96 11.93 -6.83 10.38
C LYS A 96 12.17 -6.00 11.63
N GLU A 97 11.78 -4.73 11.63
CA GLU A 97 11.94 -3.85 12.79
C GLU A 97 11.06 -4.29 13.97
N ILE A 98 9.82 -4.70 13.73
CA ILE A 98 8.93 -5.25 14.77
C ILE A 98 9.54 -6.53 15.36
N LEU A 99 10.06 -7.45 14.52
CA LEU A 99 10.71 -8.67 15.01
C LEU A 99 11.92 -8.36 15.90
N LYS A 100 12.73 -7.35 15.56
CA LYS A 100 13.86 -6.91 16.41
C LYS A 100 13.37 -6.42 17.76
N LEU A 101 12.32 -5.60 17.78
CA LEU A 101 11.74 -5.08 19.02
C LEU A 101 11.14 -6.18 19.89
N LEU A 102 10.44 -7.15 19.29
CA LEU A 102 9.91 -8.32 20.00
C LEU A 102 11.03 -9.11 20.68
N ASN A 103 12.12 -9.38 19.95
CA ASN A 103 13.28 -10.10 20.49
C ASN A 103 14.02 -9.32 21.58
N ALA A 104 14.08 -7.99 21.48
CA ALA A 104 14.76 -7.15 22.46
C ALA A 104 13.95 -6.95 23.76
N HIS A 105 12.61 -6.86 23.66
CA HIS A 105 11.79 -6.35 24.76
C HIS A 105 10.75 -7.34 25.31
N VAL A 106 10.39 -8.39 24.59
CA VAL A 106 9.38 -9.36 25.05
C VAL A 106 10.07 -10.57 25.68
N GLN A 107 10.23 -10.52 27.01
CA GLN A 107 10.97 -11.53 27.78
C GLN A 107 10.20 -12.85 27.96
N LEU A 108 8.87 -12.83 27.85
CA LEU A 108 8.05 -14.04 27.95
C LEU A 108 7.98 -14.74 26.59
N ASP A 109 8.65 -15.88 26.47
CA ASP A 109 8.76 -16.64 25.20
C ASP A 109 7.39 -17.04 24.62
N GLY A 110 6.43 -17.40 25.47
CA GLY A 110 5.06 -17.70 25.02
C GLY A 110 4.38 -16.51 24.36
N VAL A 111 4.52 -15.31 24.93
CA VAL A 111 3.96 -14.08 24.36
C VAL A 111 4.69 -13.71 23.07
N ARG A 112 6.03 -13.84 23.06
CA ARG A 112 6.85 -13.55 21.88
C ARG A 112 6.45 -14.44 20.70
N SER A 113 6.33 -15.74 20.93
CA SER A 113 5.95 -16.73 19.92
C SER A 113 4.57 -16.42 19.29
N VAL A 114 3.59 -16.05 20.11
CA VAL A 114 2.26 -15.63 19.63
C VAL A 114 2.35 -14.38 18.76
N LEU A 115 3.10 -13.36 19.20
CA LEU A 115 3.25 -12.10 18.45
C LEU A 115 4.01 -12.30 17.13
N GLU A 116 5.04 -13.14 17.11
CA GLU A 116 5.73 -13.53 15.88
C GLU A 116 4.81 -14.28 14.91
N GLY A 117 3.96 -15.18 15.43
CA GLY A 117 2.97 -15.89 14.64
C GLY A 117 1.95 -14.95 14.00
N ILE A 118 1.45 -13.98 14.77
CA ILE A 118 0.54 -12.93 14.26
C ILE A 118 1.23 -12.12 13.17
N LEU A 119 2.46 -11.67 13.40
CA LEU A 119 3.20 -10.86 12.42
C LEU A 119 3.44 -11.63 11.12
N LYS A 120 3.88 -12.89 11.20
CA LYS A 120 4.05 -13.77 10.02
C LYS A 120 2.73 -13.96 9.28
N GLY A 121 1.63 -14.14 9.99
CA GLY A 121 0.29 -14.25 9.39
C GLY A 121 -0.12 -12.99 8.63
N LEU A 122 0.18 -11.80 9.17
CA LEU A 122 -0.06 -10.52 8.50
C LEU A 122 0.80 -10.33 7.25
N MET A 123 2.04 -10.84 7.24
CA MET A 123 2.95 -10.76 6.09
C MET A 123 2.54 -11.64 4.90
N VAL A 124 1.89 -12.79 5.14
CA VAL A 124 1.44 -13.70 4.07
C VAL A 124 0.22 -13.14 3.31
N MET A 125 -0.48 -12.17 3.90
CA MET A 125 -1.66 -11.54 3.32
C MET A 125 -1.36 -10.25 2.54
N ALA A 126 -0.11 -9.75 2.60
CA ALA A 126 0.35 -8.52 1.92
C ALA A 126 1.10 -8.84 0.62
#